data_AF-A0A7X8X9N4-F1
#
_entry.id   AF-A0A7X8X9N4-F1
#
_cell.length_a   1.000
_cell.length_b   1.000
_cell.length_c   1.000
_cell.angle_alpha   90.00
_cell.angle_beta   90.00
_cell.angle_gamma   90.00
#
_symmetry.space_group_name_H-M   'P 1'
#
loop_
_entity.id
_entity.type
_entity.pdbx_description
1 polymer ?
#
loop_
_entity_poly.entity_id
_entity_poly.type
_entity_poly.pdbx_seq_one_letter_code
_entity_poly.pdbx_strand_id
1 'polypeptide(L)'
;DFHDETLKMYQDNEIKFYVCPGTSMWNSIAGIHQNMIPNIKRASYMGSKYNAKGYLLTDWGDGGSWQTLISSYIPYAYGASYAWNSDTEDDLILDYMNKFFNVEGLASFLMKLGKYSLIEKKKTDNATKLFKLLYIQQTDHINLGVNYSDPTFILKDKEYLSLEIYKEYVAFFKELFLEYNKLDHNNIPLVVDKEIKYMLEIFLGASKLGVLLTDLRNHDKEKFLEVLNHLINARELFEEVWFIRNKESDFELSIQRLDDLIRKIKAIVNR
;
A
#
# COMPACT_ATOMS: atom_id res chain seq x y z
N ASP A 1 2.55 17.12 -9.15
CA ASP A 1 1.21 17.69 -9.42
C ASP A 1 1.10 18.32 -10.80
N PHE A 2 -0.08 18.23 -11.40
CA PHE A 2 -0.40 18.78 -12.72
C PHE A 2 -0.85 20.24 -12.58
N HIS A 3 0.03 21.20 -12.83
CA HIS A 3 -0.24 22.62 -12.67
C HIS A 3 -0.60 23.28 -14.00
N ASP A 4 -1.60 24.16 -13.98
CA ASP A 4 -2.06 24.90 -15.16
C ASP A 4 -0.90 25.68 -15.83
N GLU A 5 -0.05 26.35 -15.05
CA GLU A 5 1.08 27.13 -15.57
C GLU A 5 2.07 26.27 -16.37
N THR A 6 2.45 25.10 -15.83
CA THR A 6 3.41 24.20 -16.48
C THR A 6 2.85 23.61 -17.77
N LEU A 7 1.60 23.14 -17.74
CA LEU A 7 0.99 22.49 -18.91
C LEU A 7 0.61 23.52 -19.97
N LYS A 8 0.21 24.73 -19.57
CA LYS A 8 0.03 25.85 -20.50
C LYS A 8 1.34 26.21 -21.19
N MET A 9 2.44 26.28 -20.45
CA MET A 9 3.76 26.54 -21.04
C MET A 9 4.11 25.48 -22.11
N TYR A 10 3.84 24.20 -21.86
CA TYR A 10 4.06 23.16 -22.86
C TYR A 10 3.18 23.34 -24.11
N GLN A 11 1.90 23.65 -23.92
CA GLN A 11 0.96 23.90 -25.03
C GLN A 11 1.37 25.13 -25.86
N ASP A 12 1.69 26.25 -25.22
CA ASP A 12 2.06 27.51 -25.87
C ASP A 12 3.36 27.39 -26.68
N ASN A 13 4.24 26.47 -26.29
CA ASN A 13 5.50 26.18 -26.99
C ASN A 13 5.42 24.93 -27.90
N GLU A 14 4.23 24.40 -28.16
CA GLU A 14 3.98 23.22 -29.00
C GLU A 14 4.78 21.96 -28.59
N ILE A 15 5.15 21.87 -27.31
CA ILE A 15 5.87 20.72 -26.75
C ILE A 15 4.88 19.57 -26.59
N LYS A 16 5.21 18.41 -27.17
CA LYS A 16 4.42 17.18 -26.99
C LYS A 16 4.73 16.58 -25.62
N PHE A 17 3.70 16.36 -24.80
CA PHE A 17 3.87 15.78 -23.46
C PHE A 17 2.80 14.73 -23.14
N TYR A 18 3.07 13.92 -22.13
CA TYR A 18 2.13 12.99 -21.52
C TYR A 18 1.83 13.46 -20.10
N VAL A 19 0.63 13.17 -19.60
CA VAL A 19 0.33 13.24 -18.18
C VAL A 19 0.54 11.86 -17.56
N CYS A 20 1.34 11.79 -16.50
CA CYS A 20 1.76 10.52 -15.90
C CYS A 20 1.35 10.42 -14.42
N PRO A 21 0.07 10.20 -14.09
CA PRO A 21 -0.35 10.04 -12.70
C PRO A 21 0.17 8.73 -12.11
N GLY A 22 0.44 8.74 -10.80
CA GLY A 22 0.83 7.57 -10.04
C GLY A 22 -0.35 6.90 -9.32
N THR A 23 -0.28 5.59 -9.17
CA THR A 23 -1.24 4.76 -8.39
C THR A 23 -1.19 5.00 -6.88
N SER A 24 -0.16 5.67 -6.37
CA SER A 24 0.11 5.82 -4.93
C SER A 24 0.24 4.47 -4.18
N MET A 25 0.66 3.40 -4.86
CA MET A 25 0.83 2.07 -4.28
C MET A 25 2.19 1.87 -3.62
N TRP A 26 3.24 2.48 -4.18
CA TRP A 26 4.60 2.37 -3.66
C TRP A 26 4.68 2.81 -2.20
N ASN A 27 5.50 2.11 -1.41
CA ASN A 27 5.67 2.35 0.02
C ASN A 27 4.37 2.46 0.84
N SER A 28 3.30 1.77 0.44
CA SER A 28 2.01 1.80 1.13
C SER A 28 1.27 0.46 1.19
N ILE A 29 1.76 -0.60 0.52
CA ILE A 29 1.19 -1.97 0.48
C ILE A 29 -0.19 -2.05 -0.21
N ALA A 30 -1.15 -1.24 0.22
CA ALA A 30 -2.53 -1.24 -0.28
C ALA A 30 -2.98 0.08 -0.92
N GLY A 31 -2.09 1.07 -1.01
CA GLY A 31 -2.40 2.35 -1.64
C GLY A 31 -2.94 3.43 -0.72
N ILE A 32 -2.93 4.66 -1.24
CA ILE A 32 -3.47 5.86 -0.59
C ILE A 32 -4.58 6.43 -1.49
N HIS A 33 -5.76 5.81 -1.43
CA HIS A 33 -6.84 6.03 -2.41
C HIS A 33 -7.30 7.49 -2.50
N GLN A 34 -7.31 8.20 -1.36
CA GLN A 34 -7.66 9.62 -1.26
C GLN A 34 -6.67 10.56 -1.97
N ASN A 35 -5.42 10.12 -2.19
CA ASN A 35 -4.46 10.84 -3.02
C ASN A 35 -4.55 10.37 -4.47
N MET A 36 -4.64 9.06 -4.66
CA MET A 36 -4.67 8.38 -5.94
C MET A 36 -5.83 8.84 -6.83
N ILE A 37 -7.09 8.77 -6.36
CA ILE A 37 -8.27 9.04 -7.19
C ILE A 37 -8.29 10.50 -7.68
N PRO A 38 -8.14 11.52 -6.82
CA PRO A 38 -8.08 12.91 -7.29
C PRO A 38 -6.89 13.18 -8.22
N ASN A 39 -5.74 12.53 -7.98
CA ASN A 39 -4.56 12.68 -8.83
C ASN A 39 -4.80 12.11 -10.24
N ILE A 40 -5.35 10.90 -10.33
CA ILE A 40 -5.72 10.23 -11.59
C ILE A 40 -6.76 11.05 -12.36
N LYS A 41 -7.79 11.55 -11.68
CA LYS A 41 -8.84 12.41 -12.26
C LYS A 41 -8.28 13.73 -12.77
N ARG A 42 -7.47 14.42 -11.94
CA ARG A 42 -6.84 15.70 -12.29
C ARG A 42 -5.92 15.56 -13.49
N ALA A 43 -5.13 14.48 -13.56
CA ALA A 43 -4.27 14.21 -14.70
C ALA A 43 -5.06 14.13 -16.01
N SER A 44 -6.18 13.41 -16.01
CA SER A 44 -7.04 13.27 -17.19
C SER A 44 -7.62 14.63 -17.61
N TYR A 45 -8.24 15.35 -16.67
CA TYR A 45 -8.82 16.67 -16.94
C TYR A 45 -7.77 17.64 -17.50
N MET A 46 -6.60 17.72 -16.86
CA MET A 46 -5.54 18.62 -17.28
C MET A 46 -4.89 18.21 -18.60
N GLY A 47 -4.73 16.91 -18.83
CA GLY A 47 -4.23 16.37 -20.09
C GLY A 47 -5.13 16.74 -21.26
N SER A 48 -6.45 16.60 -21.08
CA SER A 48 -7.45 17.02 -22.07
C SER A 48 -7.42 18.54 -22.31
N LYS A 49 -7.45 19.33 -21.23
CA LYS A 49 -7.44 20.81 -21.29
C LYS A 49 -6.24 21.38 -22.08
N TYR A 50 -5.06 20.79 -21.91
CA TYR A 50 -3.81 21.28 -22.50
C TYR A 50 -3.30 20.45 -23.68
N ASN A 51 -4.16 19.61 -24.28
CA ASN A 51 -3.86 18.81 -25.47
C ASN A 51 -2.64 17.88 -25.32
N ALA A 52 -2.54 17.20 -24.18
CA ALA A 52 -1.55 16.16 -23.94
C ALA A 52 -1.64 15.07 -25.02
N LYS A 53 -0.50 14.48 -25.40
CA LYS A 53 -0.43 13.38 -26.36
C LYS A 53 -0.86 12.04 -25.79
N GLY A 54 -0.88 11.91 -24.47
CA GLY A 54 -1.41 10.71 -23.84
C GLY A 54 -1.40 10.77 -22.34
N TYR A 55 -1.91 9.68 -21.78
CA TYR A 55 -2.09 9.43 -20.36
C TYR A 55 -1.36 8.13 -20.02
N LEU A 56 -0.36 8.21 -19.13
CA LEU A 56 0.43 7.06 -18.70
C LEU A 56 0.24 6.85 -17.20
N LEU A 57 -0.64 5.92 -16.83
CA LEU A 57 -0.76 5.52 -15.43
C LEU A 57 0.52 4.80 -15.02
N THR A 58 1.15 5.27 -13.94
CA THR A 58 2.43 4.73 -13.44
C THR A 58 2.23 4.02 -12.12
N ASP A 59 2.76 2.81 -12.02
CA ASP A 59 2.70 1.99 -10.83
C ASP A 59 4.12 1.58 -10.42
N TRP A 60 4.60 2.18 -9.33
CA TRP A 60 6.00 2.10 -8.91
C TRP A 60 6.19 1.03 -7.82
N GLY A 61 7.36 0.40 -7.81
CA GLY A 61 7.74 -0.72 -6.94
C GLY A 61 8.63 -0.36 -5.75
N ASP A 62 8.67 0.90 -5.33
CA ASP A 62 9.62 1.35 -4.31
C ASP A 62 9.47 0.57 -2.99
N GLY A 63 10.60 0.32 -2.34
CA GLY A 63 10.62 -0.37 -1.06
C GLY A 63 10.16 -1.82 -1.18
N GLY A 64 10.86 -2.59 -2.00
CA GLY A 64 10.71 -4.04 -2.11
C GLY A 64 9.49 -4.52 -2.88
N SER A 65 8.67 -3.65 -3.49
CA SER A 65 7.42 -4.02 -4.15
C SER A 65 6.47 -4.84 -3.26
N TRP A 66 6.27 -4.39 -2.01
CA TRP A 66 5.38 -5.07 -1.06
C TRP A 66 3.89 -4.88 -1.33
N GLN A 67 3.52 -4.05 -2.31
CA GLN A 67 2.14 -3.89 -2.74
C GLN A 67 1.60 -5.12 -3.48
N THR A 68 0.28 -5.34 -3.37
CA THR A 68 -0.39 -6.43 -4.07
C THR A 68 -0.98 -5.97 -5.39
N LEU A 69 -1.10 -6.90 -6.34
CA LEU A 69 -1.71 -6.60 -7.63
C LEU A 69 -3.20 -6.28 -7.46
N ILE A 70 -3.93 -7.00 -6.60
CA ILE A 70 -5.36 -6.70 -6.35
C ILE A 70 -5.59 -5.25 -5.89
N SER A 71 -4.73 -4.68 -5.04
CA SER A 71 -4.82 -3.26 -4.68
C SER A 71 -4.60 -2.34 -5.87
N SER A 72 -3.72 -2.72 -6.78
CA SER A 72 -3.39 -1.95 -8.00
C SER A 72 -4.50 -1.98 -9.05
N TYR A 73 -5.41 -2.97 -9.02
CA TYR A 73 -6.58 -2.99 -9.90
C TYR A 73 -7.53 -1.81 -9.65
N ILE A 74 -7.60 -1.26 -8.44
CA ILE A 74 -8.41 -0.07 -8.14
C ILE A 74 -7.91 1.12 -9.01
N PRO A 75 -6.66 1.62 -8.87
CA PRO A 75 -6.18 2.69 -9.74
C PRO A 75 -6.19 2.33 -11.22
N TYR A 76 -6.02 1.06 -11.60
CA TYR A 76 -6.10 0.67 -13.01
C TYR A 76 -7.51 0.88 -13.58
N ALA A 77 -8.54 0.49 -12.83
CA ALA A 77 -9.93 0.71 -13.24
C ALA A 77 -10.27 2.20 -13.30
N TYR A 78 -9.85 2.98 -12.29
CA TYR A 78 -10.00 4.45 -12.30
C TYR A 78 -9.24 5.12 -13.44
N GLY A 79 -7.99 4.70 -13.70
CA GLY A 79 -7.16 5.24 -14.77
C GLY A 79 -7.71 4.91 -16.15
N ALA A 80 -8.16 3.68 -16.38
CA ALA A 80 -8.81 3.28 -17.62
C ALA A 80 -10.11 4.06 -17.87
N SER A 81 -10.92 4.23 -16.83
CA SER A 81 -12.17 4.99 -16.88
C SER A 81 -11.90 6.48 -17.17
N TYR A 82 -11.07 7.12 -16.36
CA TYR A 82 -10.83 8.56 -16.47
C TYR A 82 -9.99 8.93 -17.69
N ALA A 83 -9.15 8.03 -18.24
CA ALA A 83 -8.48 8.28 -19.51
C ALA A 83 -9.47 8.46 -20.69
N TRP A 84 -10.67 7.89 -20.58
CA TRP A 84 -11.76 8.09 -21.54
C TRP A 84 -12.70 9.23 -21.14
N ASN A 85 -13.18 9.21 -19.89
CA ASN A 85 -14.10 10.21 -19.34
C ASN A 85 -13.81 10.46 -17.85
N SER A 86 -13.27 11.64 -17.54
CA SER A 86 -12.95 12.05 -16.16
C SER A 86 -14.18 12.25 -15.26
N ASP A 87 -15.38 12.30 -15.84
CA ASP A 87 -16.64 12.50 -15.12
C ASP A 87 -17.39 11.19 -14.86
N THR A 88 -16.80 10.04 -15.19
CA THR A 88 -17.38 8.73 -14.84
C THR A 88 -17.58 8.62 -13.32
N GLU A 89 -18.75 8.15 -12.91
CA GLU A 89 -19.09 7.96 -11.50
C GLU A 89 -18.30 6.79 -10.90
N ASP A 90 -17.84 6.96 -9.66
CA ASP A 90 -17.07 5.95 -8.94
C ASP A 90 -17.81 4.62 -8.82
N ASP A 91 -19.13 4.65 -8.58
CA ASP A 91 -19.96 3.44 -8.44
C ASP A 91 -19.92 2.57 -9.71
N LEU A 92 -19.88 3.16 -10.90
CA LEU A 92 -19.76 2.40 -12.16
C LEU A 92 -18.41 1.68 -12.27
N ILE A 93 -17.34 2.30 -11.77
CA ILE A 93 -15.99 1.74 -11.75
C ILE A 93 -15.92 0.58 -10.75
N LEU A 94 -16.50 0.75 -9.57
CA LEU A 94 -16.55 -0.30 -8.55
C LEU A 94 -17.44 -1.49 -8.97
N ASP A 95 -18.56 -1.21 -9.62
CA ASP A 95 -19.43 -2.24 -10.21
C ASP A 95 -18.71 -3.05 -11.28
N TYR A 96 -17.93 -2.37 -12.13
CA TYR A 96 -17.08 -3.05 -13.12
C TYR A 96 -16.10 -3.98 -12.43
N MET A 97 -15.44 -3.54 -11.35
CA MET A 97 -14.48 -4.38 -10.63
C MET A 97 -15.13 -5.61 -9.99
N ASN A 98 -16.30 -5.46 -9.35
CA ASN A 98 -17.05 -6.58 -8.80
C ASN A 98 -17.40 -7.60 -9.90
N LYS A 99 -17.84 -7.12 -11.07
CA LYS A 99 -18.16 -7.97 -12.23
C LYS A 99 -16.91 -8.64 -12.83
N PHE A 100 -15.81 -7.90 -12.94
CA PHE A 100 -14.55 -8.40 -13.51
C PHE A 100 -13.98 -9.57 -12.71
N PHE A 101 -13.99 -9.45 -11.38
CA PHE A 101 -13.56 -10.54 -10.49
C PHE A 101 -14.65 -11.56 -10.20
N ASN A 102 -15.90 -11.28 -10.56
CA ASN A 102 -17.08 -12.06 -10.19
C ASN A 102 -17.21 -12.28 -8.67
N VAL A 103 -16.93 -11.23 -7.89
CA VAL A 103 -17.04 -11.25 -6.42
C VAL A 103 -17.78 -9.99 -5.97
N GLU A 104 -18.98 -10.17 -5.46
CA GLU A 104 -19.77 -9.08 -4.89
C GLU A 104 -19.07 -8.48 -3.66
N GLY A 105 -19.04 -7.15 -3.57
CA GLY A 105 -18.45 -6.44 -2.43
C GLY A 105 -16.93 -6.43 -2.38
N LEU A 106 -16.22 -7.06 -3.33
CA LEU A 106 -14.75 -7.03 -3.36
C LEU A 106 -14.22 -5.62 -3.56
N ALA A 107 -14.79 -4.87 -4.51
CA ALA A 107 -14.34 -3.51 -4.79
C ALA A 107 -14.57 -2.57 -3.59
N SER A 108 -15.72 -2.69 -2.92
CA SER A 108 -16.03 -1.88 -1.73
C SER A 108 -15.14 -2.25 -0.54
N PHE A 109 -14.82 -3.54 -0.37
CA PHE A 109 -13.85 -4.01 0.61
C PHE A 109 -12.45 -3.42 0.36
N LEU A 110 -11.94 -3.49 -0.86
CA LEU A 110 -10.63 -2.91 -1.23
C LEU A 110 -10.61 -1.39 -1.05
N MET A 111 -11.71 -0.71 -1.41
CA MET A 111 -11.88 0.72 -1.17
C MET A 111 -11.87 1.07 0.30
N LYS A 112 -12.49 0.25 1.17
CA LYS A 112 -12.43 0.43 2.62
C LYS A 112 -11.01 0.19 3.12
N LEU A 113 -10.34 -0.88 2.67
CA LEU A 113 -8.98 -1.20 3.06
C LEU A 113 -8.02 -0.01 2.82
N GLY A 114 -8.08 0.63 1.66
CA GLY A 114 -7.26 1.83 1.35
C GLY A 114 -7.49 3.04 2.28
N LYS A 115 -8.60 3.09 3.02
CA LYS A 115 -8.89 4.16 4.01
C LYS A 115 -8.02 4.08 5.27
N TYR A 116 -7.24 3.01 5.47
CA TYR A 116 -6.31 2.91 6.59
C TYR A 116 -5.38 4.13 6.67
N SER A 117 -4.98 4.68 5.52
CA SER A 117 -4.08 5.84 5.43
C SER A 117 -4.70 7.13 5.98
N LEU A 118 -6.03 7.20 6.18
CA LEU A 118 -6.70 8.33 6.82
C LEU A 118 -6.52 8.33 8.35
N ILE A 119 -6.24 7.17 8.96
CA ILE A 119 -6.03 7.03 10.40
C ILE A 119 -4.76 7.77 10.86
N GLU A 120 -3.79 7.98 9.97
CA GLU A 120 -2.53 8.68 10.28
C GLU A 120 -2.74 10.14 10.69
N LYS A 121 -3.86 10.75 10.28
CA LYS A 121 -4.25 12.17 10.48
C LYS A 121 -3.30 13.20 9.86
N LYS A 122 -2.02 12.88 9.73
CA LYS A 122 -0.97 13.68 9.09
C LYS A 122 -0.41 12.91 7.90
N LYS A 123 -0.30 13.58 6.75
CA LYS A 123 0.34 12.97 5.58
C LYS A 123 1.83 12.79 5.84
N THR A 124 2.31 11.62 5.48
CA THR A 124 3.71 11.25 5.52
C THR A 124 4.26 11.28 4.09
N ASP A 125 5.40 11.96 3.89
CA ASP A 125 5.99 12.05 2.55
C ASP A 125 6.45 10.68 2.07
N ASN A 126 6.06 10.36 0.83
CA ASN A 126 6.48 9.22 0.00
C ASN A 126 6.30 7.80 0.57
N ALA A 127 5.64 7.62 1.70
CA ALA A 127 5.31 6.32 2.28
C ALA A 127 4.32 6.47 3.42
N THR A 128 3.48 5.47 3.66
CA THR A 128 2.59 5.46 4.83
C THR A 128 3.34 5.12 6.10
N LYS A 129 2.80 5.52 7.24
CA LYS A 129 3.42 5.26 8.54
C LYS A 129 3.53 3.78 8.86
N LEU A 130 2.52 2.96 8.55
CA LEU A 130 2.63 1.51 8.78
C LEU A 130 3.74 0.90 7.94
N PHE A 131 3.89 1.33 6.68
CA PHE A 131 5.03 0.93 5.85
C PHE A 131 6.36 1.36 6.48
N LYS A 132 6.46 2.63 6.87
CA LYS A 132 7.63 3.17 7.57
C LYS A 132 7.95 2.41 8.86
N LEU A 133 6.95 1.95 9.61
CA LEU A 133 7.18 1.17 10.82
C LEU A 133 7.87 -0.17 10.53
N LEU A 134 7.44 -0.85 9.46
CA LEU A 134 8.03 -2.11 9.02
C LEU A 134 9.46 -1.94 8.48
N TYR A 135 9.78 -0.76 7.93
CA TYR A 135 11.05 -0.43 7.28
C TYR A 135 12.06 0.28 8.19
N ILE A 136 11.67 1.38 8.82
CA ILE A 136 12.56 2.35 9.49
C ILE A 136 13.06 1.81 10.83
N GLN A 137 12.32 0.98 11.54
CA GLN A 137 12.82 0.42 12.81
C GLN A 137 13.86 -0.69 12.64
N GLN A 138 14.36 -0.85 11.42
CA GLN A 138 15.49 -1.71 11.10
C GLN A 138 16.82 -0.95 11.04
N THR A 139 16.86 0.34 11.46
CA THR A 139 18.02 1.25 11.39
C THR A 139 19.34 0.74 11.98
N ASP A 140 19.35 -0.42 12.63
CA ASP A 140 20.56 -1.15 12.98
C ASP A 140 21.36 -1.61 11.73
N HIS A 141 20.76 -1.57 10.53
CA HIS A 141 21.39 -1.96 9.25
C HIS A 141 21.21 -0.97 8.10
N ILE A 142 21.04 0.34 8.36
CA ILE A 142 21.14 1.31 7.26
C ILE A 142 22.61 1.34 6.76
N ASN A 143 22.75 0.72 5.59
CA ASN A 143 23.80 0.73 4.56
C ASN A 143 24.78 -0.45 4.47
N LEU A 144 25.01 -0.78 3.19
CA LEU A 144 26.16 -1.44 2.53
C LEU A 144 25.90 -2.89 2.08
N GLY A 145 25.26 -3.07 0.92
CA GLY A 145 25.33 -4.37 0.25
C GLY A 145 24.71 -4.49 -1.14
N VAL A 146 23.61 -3.80 -1.43
CA VAL A 146 22.88 -4.05 -2.69
C VAL A 146 22.50 -2.73 -3.36
N ASN A 147 22.73 -2.63 -4.66
CA ASN A 147 22.32 -1.53 -5.55
C ASN A 147 20.78 -1.43 -5.69
N TYR A 148 20.05 -1.49 -4.58
CA TYR A 148 18.61 -1.25 -4.55
C TYR A 148 18.38 0.20 -4.15
N SER A 149 17.53 0.92 -4.89
CA SER A 149 17.16 2.30 -4.57
C SER A 149 16.34 2.30 -3.29
N ASP A 150 17.05 2.41 -2.17
CA ASP A 150 16.43 2.52 -0.86
C ASP A 150 15.64 3.82 -0.83
N PRO A 151 14.33 3.83 -0.53
CA PRO A 151 13.67 5.07 -0.19
C PRO A 151 14.41 5.66 1.02
N THR A 152 15.19 6.72 0.79
CA THR A 152 15.95 7.41 1.84
C THR A 152 14.96 8.09 2.78
N PHE A 153 14.42 7.34 3.73
CA PHE A 153 13.54 7.86 4.75
C PHE A 153 14.36 8.66 5.75
N ILE A 154 14.51 9.95 5.48
CA ILE A 154 15.13 10.86 6.44
C ILE A 154 14.15 11.03 7.61
N LEU A 155 14.55 10.52 8.77
CA LEU A 155 13.94 10.74 10.08
C LEU A 155 13.82 12.24 10.37
N LYS A 156 12.68 12.85 10.00
CA LYS A 156 12.29 14.19 10.49
C LYS A 156 11.05 14.17 11.38
N ASP A 157 10.25 13.11 11.38
CA ASP A 157 9.08 13.02 12.24
C ASP A 157 9.45 12.36 13.58
N LYS A 158 9.70 13.18 14.60
CA LYS A 158 9.71 12.71 16.01
C LYS A 158 8.31 12.34 16.51
N GLU A 159 7.27 12.65 15.72
CA GLU A 159 5.87 12.36 15.98
C GLU A 159 5.47 10.99 15.39
N TYR A 160 6.18 9.93 15.77
CA TYR A 160 5.68 8.58 15.52
C TYR A 160 4.42 8.40 16.38
N LEU A 161 3.27 8.78 15.79
CA LEU A 161 1.89 8.80 16.29
C LEU A 161 1.65 8.11 17.64
N SER A 162 0.81 8.76 18.44
CA SER A 162 0.40 8.29 19.74
C SER A 162 -0.10 6.85 19.72
N LEU A 163 0.10 6.18 20.86
CA LEU A 163 -0.47 4.87 21.18
C LEU A 163 -1.94 4.72 20.71
N GLU A 164 -2.74 5.79 20.84
CA GLU A 164 -4.14 5.80 20.42
C GLU A 164 -4.35 5.58 18.92
N ILE A 165 -3.45 6.08 18.07
CA ILE A 165 -3.56 5.88 16.63
C ILE A 165 -3.22 4.42 16.24
N TYR A 166 -2.24 3.81 16.90
CA TYR A 166 -1.97 2.38 16.67
C TYR A 166 -3.10 1.48 17.19
N LYS A 167 -3.78 1.86 18.29
CA LYS A 167 -5.01 1.18 18.73
C LYS A 167 -6.15 1.32 17.71
N GLU A 168 -6.31 2.51 17.14
CA GLU A 168 -7.28 2.78 16.06
C GLU A 168 -7.02 1.88 14.85
N TYR A 169 -5.75 1.72 14.46
CA TYR A 169 -5.35 0.75 13.43
C TYR A 169 -5.69 -0.69 13.77
N VAL A 170 -5.35 -1.16 14.99
CA VAL A 170 -5.66 -2.52 15.41
C VAL A 170 -7.17 -2.79 15.34
N ALA A 171 -8.00 -1.83 15.77
CA ALA A 171 -9.45 -1.94 15.68
C ALA A 171 -9.92 -2.01 14.21
N PHE A 172 -9.40 -1.12 13.37
CA PHE A 172 -9.73 -1.07 11.94
C PHE A 172 -9.40 -2.38 11.20
N PHE A 173 -8.19 -2.94 11.39
CA PHE A 173 -7.81 -4.19 10.71
C PHE A 173 -8.50 -5.43 11.29
N LYS A 174 -8.85 -5.43 12.59
CA LYS A 174 -9.71 -6.48 13.15
C LYS A 174 -11.10 -6.47 12.52
N GLU A 175 -11.69 -5.30 12.33
CA GLU A 175 -12.98 -5.16 11.65
C GLU A 175 -12.89 -5.60 10.18
N LEU A 176 -11.84 -5.20 9.46
CA LEU A 176 -11.62 -5.65 8.09
C LEU A 176 -11.44 -7.17 7.99
N PHE A 177 -10.77 -7.82 8.93
CA PHE A 177 -10.71 -9.29 8.97
C PHE A 177 -12.10 -9.93 9.07
N LEU A 178 -13.00 -9.35 9.88
CA LEU A 178 -14.37 -9.85 10.01
C LEU A 178 -15.19 -9.63 8.73
N GLU A 179 -14.96 -8.53 8.01
CA GLU A 179 -15.62 -8.27 6.72
C GLU A 179 -15.08 -9.15 5.61
N TYR A 180 -13.76 -9.35 5.59
CA TYR A 180 -13.09 -10.26 4.67
C TYR A 180 -13.69 -11.66 4.76
N ASN A 181 -13.90 -12.19 5.98
CA ASN A 181 -14.51 -13.51 6.21
C ASN A 181 -15.99 -13.63 5.77
N LYS A 182 -16.65 -12.51 5.44
CA LYS A 182 -18.03 -12.50 4.92
C LYS A 182 -18.09 -12.50 3.39
N LEU A 183 -16.96 -12.30 2.72
CA LEU A 183 -16.90 -12.37 1.26
C LEU A 183 -17.11 -13.83 0.81
N ASP A 184 -17.60 -14.01 -0.41
CA ASP A 184 -17.76 -15.35 -0.99
C ASP A 184 -16.41 -15.91 -1.46
N HIS A 185 -15.68 -16.54 -0.55
CA HIS A 185 -14.37 -17.15 -0.83
C HIS A 185 -14.41 -18.27 -1.87
N ASN A 186 -15.58 -18.81 -2.24
CA ASN A 186 -15.66 -19.78 -3.33
C ASN A 186 -15.46 -19.12 -4.70
N ASN A 187 -15.76 -17.83 -4.81
CA ASN A 187 -15.66 -17.05 -6.05
C ASN A 187 -14.41 -16.18 -6.09
N ILE A 188 -13.73 -15.94 -4.96
CA ILE A 188 -12.46 -15.20 -4.94
C ILE A 188 -11.35 -16.05 -5.57
N PRO A 189 -10.63 -15.56 -6.61
CA PRO A 189 -9.47 -16.25 -7.13
C PRO A 189 -8.42 -16.48 -6.04
N LEU A 190 -7.84 -17.69 -5.97
CA LEU A 190 -6.93 -18.07 -4.87
C LEU A 190 -5.78 -17.08 -4.64
N VAL A 191 -5.18 -16.54 -5.71
CA VAL A 191 -4.10 -15.55 -5.60
C VAL A 191 -4.60 -14.23 -5.00
N VAL A 192 -5.83 -13.80 -5.34
CA VAL A 192 -6.46 -12.60 -4.79
C VAL A 192 -6.78 -12.80 -3.31
N ASP A 193 -7.27 -13.98 -2.95
CA ASP A 193 -7.54 -14.35 -1.55
C ASP A 193 -6.27 -14.26 -0.70
N LYS A 194 -5.15 -14.81 -1.22
CA LYS A 194 -3.84 -14.74 -0.57
C LYS A 194 -3.29 -13.31 -0.49
N GLU A 195 -3.41 -12.53 -1.55
CA GLU A 195 -3.01 -11.11 -1.57
C GLU A 195 -3.76 -10.31 -0.49
N ILE A 196 -5.08 -10.51 -0.34
CA ILE A 196 -5.87 -9.85 0.70
C ILE A 196 -5.45 -10.31 2.10
N LYS A 197 -5.34 -11.63 2.33
CA LYS A 197 -4.88 -12.16 3.63
C LYS A 197 -3.51 -11.61 4.01
N TYR A 198 -2.56 -11.57 3.06
CA TYR A 198 -1.24 -10.99 3.29
C TYR A 198 -1.33 -9.55 3.81
N MET A 199 -2.13 -8.71 3.14
CA MET A 199 -2.30 -7.31 3.55
C MET A 199 -2.90 -7.20 4.95
N LEU A 200 -3.92 -8.01 5.27
CA LEU A 200 -4.55 -8.00 6.58
C LEU A 200 -3.58 -8.46 7.69
N GLU A 201 -2.82 -9.52 7.45
CA GLU A 201 -1.81 -10.03 8.38
C GLU A 201 -0.68 -9.00 8.62
N ILE A 202 -0.08 -8.47 7.54
CA ILE A 202 1.05 -7.55 7.68
C ILE A 202 0.63 -6.24 8.34
N PHE A 203 -0.55 -5.72 8.02
CA PHE A 203 -1.04 -4.49 8.65
C PHE A 203 -1.43 -4.71 10.10
N LEU A 204 -2.09 -5.81 10.45
CA LEU A 204 -2.45 -6.09 11.84
C LEU A 204 -1.19 -6.32 12.69
N GLY A 205 -0.21 -7.05 12.17
CA GLY A 205 1.11 -7.24 12.78
C GLY A 205 1.83 -5.91 12.99
N ALA A 206 1.92 -5.07 11.95
CA ALA A 206 2.52 -3.74 12.04
C ALA A 206 1.83 -2.85 13.08
N SER A 207 0.50 -2.87 13.11
CA SER A 207 -0.29 -2.03 14.03
C SER A 207 -0.06 -2.42 15.49
N LYS A 208 -0.06 -3.73 15.79
CA LYS A 208 0.25 -4.27 17.12
C LYS A 208 1.71 -4.00 17.52
N LEU A 209 2.65 -4.14 16.58
CA LEU A 209 4.04 -3.77 16.81
C LEU A 209 4.14 -2.29 17.22
N GLY A 210 3.44 -1.39 16.52
CA GLY A 210 3.38 0.03 16.85
C GLY A 210 2.85 0.33 18.26
N VAL A 211 1.83 -0.42 18.71
CA VAL A 211 1.35 -0.36 20.11
C VAL A 211 2.48 -0.70 21.09
N LEU A 212 3.19 -1.82 20.88
CA LEU A 212 4.26 -2.26 21.79
C LEU A 212 5.43 -1.29 21.87
N LEU A 213 5.81 -0.71 20.74
CA LEU A 213 6.95 0.21 20.65
C LEU A 213 6.64 1.59 21.22
N THR A 214 5.36 1.98 21.27
CA THR A 214 4.93 3.22 21.91
C THR A 214 4.63 3.01 23.39
N ASP A 215 4.23 1.80 23.80
CA ASP A 215 4.03 1.39 25.19
C ASP A 215 5.26 0.67 25.76
N LEU A 216 6.42 1.35 25.76
CA LEU A 216 7.71 0.83 26.24
C LEU A 216 7.74 0.38 27.72
N ARG A 217 6.63 0.53 28.45
CA ARG A 217 6.57 0.29 29.90
C ARG A 217 6.37 -1.19 30.23
N ASN A 218 5.90 -2.00 29.29
CA ASN A 218 5.55 -3.41 29.53
C ASN A 218 6.18 -4.33 28.48
N HIS A 219 7.31 -4.97 28.82
CA HIS A 219 7.79 -6.12 28.06
C HIS A 219 6.81 -7.28 28.26
N ASP A 220 5.91 -7.46 27.29
CA ASP A 220 4.89 -8.50 27.28
C ASP A 220 5.20 -9.51 26.16
N LYS A 221 5.79 -10.64 26.57
CA LYS A 221 6.23 -11.69 25.65
C LYS A 221 5.08 -12.28 24.83
N GLU A 222 3.89 -12.39 25.41
CA GLU A 222 2.71 -12.93 24.71
C GLU A 222 2.28 -12.00 23.58
N LYS A 223 2.28 -10.68 23.83
CA LYS A 223 1.97 -9.70 22.77
C LYS A 223 3.02 -9.66 21.67
N PHE A 224 4.30 -9.81 21.99
CA PHE A 224 5.35 -9.94 20.96
C PHE A 224 5.20 -11.24 20.16
N LEU A 225 4.78 -12.34 20.78
CA LEU A 225 4.48 -13.59 20.08
C LEU A 225 3.28 -13.43 19.14
N GLU A 226 2.25 -12.69 19.55
CA GLU A 226 1.11 -12.37 18.68
C GLU A 226 1.53 -11.56 17.43
N VAL A 227 2.38 -10.54 17.62
CA VAL A 227 2.98 -9.79 16.50
C VAL A 227 3.79 -10.72 15.60
N LEU A 228 4.64 -11.57 16.20
CA LEU A 228 5.50 -12.49 15.46
C LEU A 228 4.69 -13.43 14.56
N ASN A 229 3.59 -13.99 15.08
CA ASN A 229 2.73 -14.89 14.31
C ASN A 229 2.14 -14.20 13.08
N HIS A 230 1.64 -12.96 13.24
CA HIS A 230 1.14 -12.18 12.10
C HIS A 230 2.21 -11.92 11.03
N LEU A 231 3.43 -11.57 11.45
CA LEU A 231 4.52 -11.30 10.50
C LEU A 231 5.01 -12.56 9.79
N ILE A 232 5.05 -13.71 10.47
CA ILE A 232 5.38 -15.01 9.85
C ILE A 232 4.32 -15.38 8.82
N ASN A 233 3.04 -15.31 9.19
CA ASN A 233 1.92 -15.59 8.27
C ASN A 233 1.96 -14.67 7.04
N ALA A 234 2.18 -13.37 7.26
CA ALA A 234 2.34 -12.40 6.18
C ALA A 234 3.52 -12.76 5.26
N ARG A 235 4.67 -13.15 5.82
CA ARG A 235 5.87 -13.53 5.05
C ARG A 235 5.63 -14.77 4.19
N GLU A 236 4.98 -15.80 4.73
CA GLU A 236 4.61 -17.02 3.98
C GLU A 236 3.64 -16.70 2.85
N LEU A 237 2.57 -15.95 3.13
CA LEU A 237 1.61 -15.51 2.11
C LEU A 237 2.27 -14.65 1.03
N PHE A 238 3.19 -13.75 1.41
CA PHE A 238 3.91 -12.91 0.46
C PHE A 238 4.82 -13.73 -0.46
N GLU A 239 5.52 -14.74 0.06
CA GLU A 239 6.33 -15.67 -0.75
C GLU A 239 5.48 -16.41 -1.78
N GLU A 240 4.34 -16.96 -1.35
CA GLU A 240 3.42 -17.65 -2.24
C GLU A 240 2.88 -16.73 -3.34
N VAL A 241 2.49 -15.50 -2.99
CA VAL A 241 2.04 -14.50 -3.96
C VAL A 241 3.18 -14.07 -4.88
N TRP A 242 4.39 -13.89 -4.35
CA TRP A 242 5.55 -13.45 -5.10
C TRP A 242 5.87 -14.43 -6.23
N PHE A 243 5.95 -15.73 -5.94
CA PHE A 243 6.28 -16.72 -6.96
C PHE A 243 5.17 -16.94 -8.00
N ILE A 244 3.96 -16.43 -7.76
CA ILE A 244 2.89 -16.38 -8.78
C ILE A 244 3.06 -15.14 -9.68
N ARG A 245 3.55 -14.02 -9.15
CA ARG A 245 3.50 -12.70 -9.82
C ARG A 245 4.84 -12.20 -10.35
N ASN A 246 5.94 -12.64 -9.77
CA ASN A 246 7.27 -12.04 -9.94
C ASN A 246 8.33 -13.09 -10.23
N LYS A 247 9.52 -12.61 -10.64
CA LYS A 247 10.68 -13.47 -10.83
C LYS A 247 11.25 -13.92 -9.48
N GLU A 248 11.65 -15.17 -9.41
CA GLU A 248 12.28 -15.76 -8.22
C GLU A 248 13.57 -15.02 -7.82
N SER A 249 14.36 -14.56 -8.79
CA SER A 249 15.66 -13.89 -8.55
C SER A 249 15.59 -12.64 -7.67
N ASP A 250 14.42 -12.00 -7.62
CA ASP A 250 14.24 -10.70 -6.95
C ASP A 250 13.58 -10.87 -5.57
N PHE A 251 13.17 -12.10 -5.21
CA PHE A 251 12.45 -12.39 -3.96
C PHE A 251 13.30 -12.08 -2.73
N GLU A 252 14.55 -12.57 -2.69
CA GLU A 252 15.45 -12.38 -1.55
C GLU A 252 15.64 -10.90 -1.24
N LEU A 253 15.77 -10.06 -2.27
CA LEU A 253 15.92 -8.61 -2.12
C LEU A 253 14.65 -7.95 -1.58
N SER A 254 13.48 -8.40 -2.00
CA SER A 254 12.19 -7.90 -1.52
C SER A 254 11.93 -8.27 -0.06
N ILE A 255 12.16 -9.53 0.31
CA ILE A 255 11.72 -10.09 1.60
C ILE A 255 12.68 -9.84 2.76
N GLN A 256 13.96 -9.58 2.47
CA GLN A 256 15.05 -9.47 3.45
C GLN A 256 14.67 -8.65 4.69
N ARG A 257 14.00 -7.50 4.47
CA ARG A 257 13.59 -6.61 5.57
C ARG A 257 12.58 -7.28 6.49
N LEU A 258 11.56 -7.94 5.95
CA LEU A 258 10.58 -8.61 6.80
C LEU A 258 11.23 -9.75 7.59
N ASP A 259 12.12 -10.51 6.95
CA ASP A 259 12.87 -11.60 7.60
C ASP A 259 13.75 -11.08 8.75
N ASP A 260 14.42 -9.94 8.56
CA ASP A 260 15.23 -9.30 9.60
C ASP A 260 14.38 -8.81 10.78
N LEU A 261 13.22 -8.20 10.52
CA LEU A 261 12.28 -7.80 11.56
C LEU A 261 11.77 -9.01 12.36
N ILE A 262 11.38 -10.07 11.65
CA ILE A 262 10.94 -11.34 12.26
C ILE A 262 12.07 -11.91 13.15
N ARG A 263 13.32 -11.90 12.70
CA ARG A 263 14.48 -12.37 13.47
C ARG A 263 14.68 -11.56 14.75
N LYS A 264 14.53 -10.24 14.70
CA LYS A 264 14.63 -9.36 15.87
C LYS A 264 13.54 -9.64 16.88
N ILE A 265 12.28 -9.74 16.44
CA ILE A 265 11.15 -10.03 17.34
C ILE A 265 11.28 -11.43 17.94
N LYS A 266 11.70 -12.44 17.17
CA LYS A 266 12.03 -13.78 17.69
C LYS A 266 13.06 -13.72 18.82
N ALA A 267 14.12 -12.92 18.66
CA ALA A 267 15.13 -12.76 19.69
C ALA A 267 14.60 -12.09 20.97
N ILE A 268 13.65 -11.15 20.86
CA ILE A 268 12.98 -10.53 22.01
C ILE A 268 12.10 -11.56 22.73
N VAL A 269 11.31 -12.35 21.99
CA VAL A 269 10.45 -13.40 22.56
C VAL A 269 11.25 -14.51 23.23
N ASN A 270 12.44 -14.83 22.71
CA ASN A 270 13.28 -15.92 23.26
C ASN A 270 14.13 -15.52 24.47
N ARG A 271 14.21 -14.22 24.79
CA ARG A 271 14.79 -13.75 26.05
C ARG A 271 13.80 -13.93 27.21
#